data_AF-X1ACS4-F1
#
_entry.id   AF-X1ACS4-F1
#
_cell.length_a   1.000
_cell.length_b   1.000
_cell.length_c   1.000
_cell.angle_alpha   90.00
_cell.angle_beta   90.00
_cell.angle_gamma   90.00
#
_symmetry.space_group_name_H-M   'P 1'
#
loop_
_entity.id
_entity.type
_entity.pdbx_description
1 polymer ?
#
loop_
_entity_poly.entity_id
_entity_poly.type
_entity_poly.pdbx_seq_one_letter_code
_entity_poly.pdbx_strand_id
1 'polypeptide(L)'
;WFPLGAAPIDDPQGTPGHIVTMSIMGHTVKYAADMGVKILSGTTRTPLIPMVDDVLTDAYRTYGAPELHQLEDIRYFPSQMAYIAGNDTVHKYDKPGCQIMLGVWWAETPAFCEIAKRAGAFIIGGTDYIENVPYLVAFADYSLIFEEIYAAGAYISDDPIQKANIYAEDLMKYLLIALTFVGSIAIAAGLDFATWLSM
;
A
#
# COMPACT_ATOMS: atom_id res chain seq x y z
N TRP A 1 -10.99 -1.53 8.48
CA TRP A 1 -10.67 -2.81 7.81
C TRP A 1 -9.42 -2.58 6.98
N PHE A 2 -8.40 -3.38 7.20
CA PHE A 2 -7.08 -3.20 6.63
C PHE A 2 -6.67 -4.51 5.91
N PRO A 3 -7.30 -4.83 4.76
CA PRO A 3 -7.01 -6.07 4.07
C PRO A 3 -5.58 -6.04 3.51
N LEU A 4 -4.87 -7.16 3.59
CA LEU A 4 -3.55 -7.33 2.99
C LEU A 4 -3.68 -7.91 1.58
N GLY A 5 -2.83 -7.42 0.68
CA GLY A 5 -2.77 -7.94 -0.69
C GLY A 5 -2.48 -9.45 -0.76
N ALA A 6 -2.93 -10.11 -1.82
CA ALA A 6 -2.73 -11.55 -1.98
C ALA A 6 -1.30 -11.94 -2.39
N ALA A 7 -0.39 -10.98 -2.62
CA ALA A 7 1.00 -11.29 -2.97
C ALA A 7 1.74 -11.99 -1.82
N PRO A 8 2.65 -12.94 -2.09
CA PRO A 8 3.55 -13.49 -1.07
C PRO A 8 4.49 -12.43 -0.48
N ILE A 9 4.91 -12.60 0.77
CA ILE A 9 5.85 -11.69 1.45
C ILE A 9 7.32 -11.95 1.05
N ASP A 10 7.60 -13.09 0.43
CA ASP A 10 8.90 -13.52 -0.09
C ASP A 10 9.06 -13.21 -1.59
N ASP A 11 8.03 -12.66 -2.22
CA ASP A 11 8.07 -12.20 -3.60
C ASP A 11 8.65 -10.77 -3.65
N PRO A 12 9.72 -10.50 -4.41
CA PRO A 12 10.25 -9.15 -4.61
C PRO A 12 9.20 -8.13 -5.06
N GLN A 13 8.14 -8.56 -5.75
CA GLN A 13 7.05 -7.67 -6.16
C GLN A 13 6.12 -7.33 -4.98
N GLY A 14 5.79 -8.31 -4.13
CA GLY A 14 4.85 -8.14 -3.01
C GLY A 14 5.47 -7.54 -1.75
N THR A 15 6.74 -7.85 -1.49
CA THR A 15 7.42 -7.53 -0.22
C THR A 15 7.35 -6.04 0.14
N PRO A 16 7.72 -5.10 -0.77
CA PRO A 16 7.76 -3.69 -0.42
C PRO A 16 6.37 -3.14 -0.08
N GLY A 17 5.35 -3.55 -0.85
CA GLY A 17 3.96 -3.18 -0.62
C GLY A 17 3.48 -3.62 0.77
N HIS A 18 3.78 -4.86 1.18
CA HIS A 18 3.40 -5.35 2.51
C HIS A 18 4.06 -4.57 3.65
N ILE A 19 5.35 -4.24 3.52
CA ILE A 19 6.09 -3.46 4.53
C ILE A 19 5.47 -2.08 4.71
N VAL A 20 5.18 -1.39 3.60
CA VAL A 20 4.51 -0.08 3.63
C VAL A 20 3.12 -0.20 4.27
N THR A 21 2.34 -1.19 3.86
CA THR A 21 1.00 -1.45 4.41
C THR A 21 1.05 -1.64 5.93
N MET A 22 1.99 -2.44 6.44
CA MET A 22 2.16 -2.66 7.88
C MET A 22 2.66 -1.41 8.62
N SER A 23 3.57 -0.63 8.03
CA SER A 23 4.01 0.65 8.60
C SER A 23 2.84 1.63 8.76
N ILE A 24 2.05 1.79 7.70
CA ILE A 24 0.86 2.67 7.71
C ILE A 24 -0.20 2.12 8.68
N MET A 25 -0.35 0.79 8.77
CA MET A 25 -1.23 0.15 9.74
C MET A 25 -0.83 0.52 11.17
N GLY A 26 0.43 0.33 11.55
CA GLY A 26 0.94 0.69 12.88
C GLY A 26 0.77 2.18 13.21
N HIS A 27 0.96 3.07 12.23
CA HIS A 27 0.68 4.50 12.42
C HIS A 27 -0.82 4.80 12.56
N THR A 28 -1.67 4.09 11.80
CA THR A 28 -3.13 4.26 11.87
C THR A 28 -3.65 3.90 13.28
N VAL A 29 -3.00 2.93 13.95
CA VAL A 29 -3.33 2.57 15.35
C VAL A 29 -3.23 3.76 16.30
N LYS A 30 -2.33 4.72 16.08
CA LYS A 30 -2.24 5.95 16.88
C LYS A 30 -3.60 6.63 17.02
N TYR A 31 -4.28 6.80 15.89
CA TYR A 31 -5.59 7.44 15.85
C TYR A 31 -6.71 6.48 16.25
N ALA A 32 -6.59 5.20 15.91
CA ALA A 32 -7.59 4.18 16.27
C ALA A 32 -7.68 3.99 17.78
N ALA A 33 -6.55 3.97 18.49
CA ALA A 33 -6.46 3.86 19.94
C ALA A 33 -7.15 5.03 20.64
N ASP A 34 -6.87 6.28 20.22
CA ASP A 34 -7.53 7.49 20.75
C ASP A 34 -9.05 7.46 20.55
N MET A 35 -9.52 6.84 19.47
CA MET A 35 -10.95 6.70 19.15
C MET A 35 -11.61 5.47 19.80
N GLY A 36 -10.84 4.59 20.44
CA GLY A 36 -11.35 3.32 20.97
C GLY A 36 -11.81 2.33 19.89
N VAL A 37 -11.25 2.40 18.69
CA VAL A 37 -11.65 1.59 17.53
C VAL A 37 -10.64 0.49 17.26
N LYS A 38 -11.12 -0.71 16.94
CA LYS A 38 -10.29 -1.84 16.53
C LYS A 38 -9.94 -1.79 15.05
N ILE A 39 -8.76 -2.30 14.70
CA ILE A 39 -8.37 -2.55 13.31
C ILE A 39 -8.59 -4.03 13.02
N LEU A 40 -9.56 -4.31 12.15
CA LEU A 40 -9.74 -5.64 11.57
C LEU A 40 -8.85 -5.78 10.34
N SER A 41 -8.18 -6.93 10.19
CA SER A 41 -7.32 -7.25 9.06
C SER A 41 -7.62 -8.64 8.50
N GLY A 42 -7.12 -8.93 7.31
CA GLY A 42 -7.22 -10.27 6.74
C GLY A 42 -6.21 -10.52 5.65
N THR A 43 -5.97 -11.79 5.37
CA THR A 43 -4.96 -12.22 4.40
C THR A 43 -5.24 -13.61 3.85
N THR A 44 -4.71 -13.90 2.66
CA THR A 44 -4.62 -15.26 2.11
C THR A 44 -3.27 -15.93 2.39
N ARG A 45 -2.35 -15.23 3.06
CA ARG A 45 -0.98 -15.68 3.33
C ARG A 45 -0.77 -15.88 4.82
N THR A 46 -0.59 -17.12 5.24
CA THR A 46 -0.37 -17.48 6.65
C THR A 46 0.85 -16.80 7.29
N PRO A 47 2.00 -16.55 6.60
CA PRO A 47 3.12 -15.85 7.21
C PRO A 47 2.82 -14.40 7.61
N LEU A 48 1.84 -13.75 6.96
CA LEU A 48 1.48 -12.37 7.26
C LEU A 48 0.69 -12.23 8.56
N ILE A 49 0.05 -13.30 9.04
CA ILE A 49 -0.79 -13.27 10.25
C ILE A 49 0.05 -12.89 11.48
N PRO A 50 1.13 -13.62 11.86
CA PRO A 50 1.93 -13.24 13.01
C PRO A 50 2.63 -11.89 12.83
N MET A 51 3.03 -11.52 11.61
CA MET A 51 3.66 -10.21 11.34
C MET A 51 2.70 -9.05 11.61
N VAL A 52 1.44 -9.16 11.16
CA VAL A 52 0.41 -8.16 11.44
C VAL A 52 0.02 -8.17 12.91
N ASP A 53 -0.04 -9.34 13.54
CA ASP A 53 -0.32 -9.47 14.98
C ASP A 53 0.73 -8.74 15.82
N ASP A 54 2.01 -8.93 15.51
CA ASP A 54 3.12 -8.25 16.17
C ASP A 54 3.01 -6.72 15.99
N VAL A 55 2.76 -6.25 14.77
CA VAL A 55 2.62 -4.81 14.46
C VAL A 55 1.45 -4.19 15.22
N LEU A 56 0.27 -4.82 15.21
CA LEU A 56 -0.91 -4.31 15.90
C LEU A 56 -0.73 -4.38 17.42
N THR A 57 -0.23 -5.49 17.95
CA THR A 57 0.02 -5.67 19.39
C THR A 57 0.98 -4.61 19.92
N ASP A 58 2.11 -4.42 19.24
CA ASP A 58 3.11 -3.43 19.64
C ASP A 58 2.56 -2.00 19.55
N ALA A 59 1.86 -1.68 18.46
CA ALA A 59 1.29 -0.35 18.26
C ALA A 59 0.18 -0.04 19.29
N TYR A 60 -0.80 -0.92 19.49
CA TYR A 60 -1.88 -0.69 20.46
C TYR A 60 -1.35 -0.61 21.89
N ARG A 61 -0.33 -1.42 22.24
CA ARG A 61 0.36 -1.33 23.53
C ARG A 61 1.08 0.01 23.70
N THR A 62 1.76 0.48 22.66
CA THR A 62 2.49 1.76 22.65
C THR A 62 1.55 2.94 22.86
N TYR A 63 0.36 2.90 22.25
CA TYR A 63 -0.66 3.94 22.39
C TYR A 63 -1.62 3.72 23.56
N GLY A 64 -1.33 2.76 24.45
CA GLY A 64 -2.04 2.60 25.73
C GLY A 64 -3.43 1.96 25.65
N ALA A 65 -3.74 1.25 24.56
CA ALA A 65 -5.01 0.54 24.37
C ALA A 65 -4.80 -0.93 23.95
N PRO A 66 -3.99 -1.73 24.67
CA PRO A 66 -3.67 -3.11 24.31
C PRO A 66 -4.90 -4.03 24.23
N GLU A 67 -5.99 -3.70 24.93
CA GLU A 67 -7.25 -4.45 24.91
C GLU A 67 -8.05 -4.32 23.60
N LEU A 68 -7.68 -3.37 22.72
CA LEU A 68 -8.33 -3.17 21.43
C LEU A 68 -7.84 -4.12 20.33
N HIS A 69 -6.83 -4.95 20.60
CA HIS A 69 -6.30 -5.92 19.66
C HIS A 69 -6.27 -7.33 20.24
N GLN A 70 -6.62 -8.29 19.39
CA GLN A 70 -6.56 -9.72 19.65
C GLN A 70 -6.26 -10.42 18.32
N LEU A 71 -5.63 -11.60 18.37
CA LEU A 71 -5.22 -12.33 17.17
C LEU A 71 -6.42 -12.63 16.23
N GLU A 72 -7.61 -12.83 16.80
CA GLU A 72 -8.84 -13.10 16.05
C GLU A 72 -9.31 -11.93 15.17
N ASP A 73 -8.78 -10.73 15.41
CA ASP A 73 -9.05 -9.56 14.57
C ASP A 73 -8.36 -9.67 13.20
N ILE A 74 -7.46 -10.65 13.03
CA ILE A 74 -6.75 -10.97 11.78
C ILE A 74 -7.29 -12.28 11.19
N ARG A 75 -8.01 -12.17 10.07
CA ARG A 75 -8.71 -13.31 9.45
C ARG A 75 -7.89 -13.96 8.34
N TYR A 76 -7.74 -15.28 8.39
CA TYR A 76 -7.19 -16.06 7.29
C TYR A 76 -8.27 -16.49 6.30
N PHE A 77 -7.97 -16.38 5.01
CA PHE A 77 -8.83 -16.85 3.93
C PHE A 77 -8.10 -17.86 3.04
N PRO A 78 -8.66 -19.06 2.80
CA PRO A 78 -7.95 -20.15 2.14
C PRO A 78 -7.73 -19.96 0.63
N SER A 79 -8.40 -19.00 0.01
CA SER A 79 -8.25 -18.68 -1.42
C SER A 79 -8.63 -17.24 -1.70
N GLN A 80 -8.22 -16.72 -2.85
CA GLN A 80 -8.60 -15.38 -3.33
C GLN A 80 -10.12 -15.20 -3.43
N MET A 81 -10.85 -16.22 -3.90
CA MET A 81 -12.32 -16.18 -4.00
C MET A 81 -12.97 -16.23 -2.61
N ALA A 82 -12.44 -17.04 -1.70
CA ALA A 82 -12.88 -17.05 -0.30
C ALA A 82 -12.60 -15.70 0.37
N TYR A 83 -11.52 -15.01 -0.04
CA TYR A 83 -11.16 -13.71 0.50
C TYR A 83 -12.12 -12.61 0.03
N ILE A 84 -12.54 -12.61 -1.24
CA ILE A 84 -13.58 -11.71 -1.74
C ILE A 84 -14.90 -11.92 -1.00
N ALA A 85 -15.35 -13.18 -0.83
CA ALA A 85 -16.55 -13.50 -0.06
C ALA A 85 -16.40 -13.14 1.43
N GLY A 86 -15.20 -13.29 1.97
CA GLY A 86 -14.81 -12.85 3.29
C GLY A 86 -14.90 -11.34 3.47
N ASN A 87 -14.45 -10.58 2.47
CA ASN A 87 -14.55 -9.13 2.45
C ASN A 87 -16.01 -8.67 2.53
N ASP A 88 -16.90 -9.32 1.78
CA ASP A 88 -18.35 -9.07 1.85
C ASP A 88 -18.93 -9.38 3.24
N THR A 89 -18.47 -10.48 3.84
CA THR A 89 -18.86 -10.85 5.22
C THR A 89 -18.41 -9.79 6.23
N VAL A 90 -17.16 -9.32 6.12
CA VAL A 90 -16.63 -8.25 6.97
C VAL A 90 -17.48 -6.98 6.85
N HIS A 91 -17.80 -6.56 5.63
CA HIS A 91 -18.56 -5.35 5.40
C HIS A 91 -20.03 -5.44 5.83
N LYS A 92 -20.62 -6.65 5.78
CA LYS A 92 -22.00 -6.88 6.23
C LYS A 92 -22.15 -6.92 7.75
N TYR A 93 -21.25 -7.63 8.43
CA TYR A 93 -21.41 -7.91 9.86
C TYR A 93 -20.57 -7.00 10.74
N ASP A 94 -19.31 -6.76 10.39
CA ASP A 94 -18.42 -5.89 11.17
C ASP A 94 -18.59 -4.41 10.80
N LYS A 95 -19.09 -4.12 9.58
CA LYS A 95 -19.43 -2.77 9.09
C LYS A 95 -18.31 -1.74 9.34
N PRO A 96 -17.09 -1.99 8.84
CA PRO A 96 -15.98 -1.06 9.02
C PRO A 96 -16.31 0.28 8.36
N GLY A 97 -16.06 1.39 9.06
CA GLY A 97 -16.26 2.73 8.50
C GLY A 97 -15.26 3.09 7.39
N CYS A 98 -14.12 2.38 7.34
CA CYS A 98 -13.08 2.59 6.34
C CYS A 98 -12.38 1.27 5.95
N GLN A 99 -12.09 1.11 4.66
CA GLN A 99 -11.20 0.12 4.08
C GLN A 99 -9.90 0.80 3.61
N ILE A 100 -8.76 0.39 4.17
CA ILE A 100 -7.44 0.86 3.73
C ILE A 100 -6.72 -0.31 3.06
N MET A 101 -6.61 -0.27 1.74
CA MET A 101 -6.05 -1.33 0.92
C MET A 101 -4.82 -0.84 0.17
N LEU A 102 -3.64 -1.23 0.65
CA LEU A 102 -2.35 -0.77 0.13
C LEU A 102 -1.48 -1.96 -0.31
N GLY A 103 -0.56 -1.70 -1.24
CA GLY A 103 0.41 -2.68 -1.73
C GLY A 103 -0.04 -3.38 -3.02
N VAL A 104 0.35 -4.65 -3.18
CA VAL A 104 0.10 -5.39 -4.42
C VAL A 104 -1.23 -6.13 -4.36
N TRP A 105 -2.12 -5.72 -5.25
CA TRP A 105 -3.43 -6.34 -5.48
C TRP A 105 -3.49 -6.95 -6.87
N TRP A 106 -4.48 -7.80 -7.13
CA TRP A 106 -4.69 -8.45 -8.44
C TRP A 106 -6.16 -8.29 -8.88
N ALA A 107 -6.72 -9.30 -9.54
CA ALA A 107 -8.08 -9.30 -10.09
C ALA A 107 -9.19 -9.13 -9.04
N GLU A 108 -8.90 -9.28 -7.75
CA GLU A 108 -9.84 -9.05 -6.65
C GLU A 108 -10.10 -7.57 -6.36
N THR A 109 -9.22 -6.66 -6.80
CA THR A 109 -9.28 -5.21 -6.51
C THR A 109 -10.66 -4.60 -6.75
N PRO A 110 -11.30 -4.79 -7.93
CA PRO A 110 -12.59 -4.18 -8.20
C PRO A 110 -13.70 -4.74 -7.30
N ALA A 111 -13.67 -6.04 -7.01
CA ALA A 111 -14.64 -6.69 -6.15
C ALA A 111 -14.52 -6.18 -4.71
N PHE A 112 -13.29 -6.05 -4.19
CA PHE A 112 -13.03 -5.50 -2.86
C PHE A 112 -13.55 -4.07 -2.72
N CYS A 113 -13.29 -3.23 -3.71
CA CYS A 113 -13.73 -1.85 -3.68
C CYS A 113 -15.26 -1.73 -3.82
N GLU A 114 -15.88 -2.47 -4.72
CA GLU A 114 -17.33 -2.46 -4.92
C GLU A 114 -18.08 -2.93 -3.65
N ILE A 115 -17.57 -3.96 -2.98
CA ILE A 115 -18.11 -4.44 -1.70
C ILE A 115 -18.05 -3.33 -0.64
N ALA A 116 -16.88 -2.70 -0.47
CA ALA A 116 -16.70 -1.64 0.51
C ALA A 116 -17.60 -0.44 0.22
N LYS A 117 -17.69 -0.03 -1.06
CA LYS A 117 -18.50 1.10 -1.50
C LYS A 117 -19.99 0.86 -1.30
N ARG A 118 -20.49 -0.35 -1.61
CA ARG A 118 -21.89 -0.74 -1.34
C ARG A 118 -22.23 -0.73 0.15
N ALA A 119 -21.27 -1.05 1.00
CA ALA A 119 -21.42 -0.99 2.45
C ALA A 119 -21.31 0.43 3.02
N GLY A 120 -20.95 1.42 2.19
CA GLY A 120 -20.75 2.81 2.62
C GLY A 120 -19.43 3.05 3.36
N ALA A 121 -18.47 2.13 3.24
CA ALA A 121 -17.14 2.30 3.83
C ALA A 121 -16.30 3.25 2.97
N PHE A 122 -15.56 4.14 3.64
CA PHE A 122 -14.59 5.03 3.00
C PHE A 122 -13.38 4.23 2.51
N ILE A 123 -12.90 4.45 1.29
CA ILE A 123 -11.83 3.63 0.69
C ILE A 123 -10.57 4.49 0.49
N ILE A 124 -9.49 4.07 1.16
CA ILE A 124 -8.12 4.53 0.86
C ILE A 124 -7.42 3.39 0.13
N GLY A 125 -7.09 3.61 -1.14
CA GLY A 125 -6.42 2.66 -2.00
C GLY A 125 -4.98 3.08 -2.30
N GLY A 126 -4.12 2.11 -2.58
CA GLY A 126 -2.79 2.39 -3.09
C GLY A 126 -2.11 1.16 -3.66
N THR A 127 -1.49 1.29 -4.83
CA THR A 127 -0.74 0.21 -5.45
C THR A 127 0.34 0.74 -6.37
N ASP A 128 1.44 -0.01 -6.48
CA ASP A 128 2.48 0.15 -7.48
C ASP A 128 2.33 -0.81 -8.67
N TYR A 129 1.31 -1.66 -8.64
CA TYR A 129 0.99 -2.56 -9.73
C TYR A 129 0.18 -1.84 -10.81
N ILE A 130 0.82 -1.57 -11.96
CA ILE A 130 0.26 -0.78 -13.09
C ILE A 130 -1.16 -1.18 -13.46
N GLU A 131 -1.45 -2.48 -13.51
CA GLU A 131 -2.76 -2.98 -13.96
C GLU A 131 -3.90 -2.65 -12.98
N ASN A 132 -3.59 -2.43 -11.70
CA ASN A 132 -4.59 -2.15 -10.67
C ASN A 132 -4.72 -0.67 -10.30
N VAL A 133 -3.78 0.17 -10.72
CA VAL A 133 -3.87 1.62 -10.56
C VAL A 133 -5.20 2.17 -11.11
N PRO A 134 -5.65 1.84 -12.34
CA PRO A 134 -6.91 2.37 -12.87
C PRO A 134 -8.13 1.97 -12.05
N TYR A 135 -8.15 0.76 -11.48
CA TYR A 135 -9.26 0.33 -10.62
C TYR A 135 -9.30 1.13 -9.33
N LEU A 136 -8.16 1.29 -8.65
CA LEU A 136 -8.12 2.06 -7.40
C LEU A 136 -8.46 3.53 -7.64
N VAL A 137 -7.97 4.13 -8.73
CA VAL A 137 -8.34 5.50 -9.10
C VAL A 137 -9.85 5.62 -9.39
N ALA A 138 -10.48 4.61 -9.98
CA ALA A 138 -11.90 4.64 -10.30
C ALA A 138 -12.81 4.38 -9.09
N PHE A 139 -12.41 3.51 -8.17
CA PHE A 139 -13.28 3.06 -7.07
C PHE A 139 -12.98 3.72 -5.72
N ALA A 140 -11.72 3.98 -5.39
CA ALA A 140 -11.31 4.51 -4.09
C ALA A 140 -11.68 6.00 -3.94
N ASP A 141 -11.88 6.44 -2.69
CA ASP A 141 -12.12 7.86 -2.39
C ASP A 141 -10.80 8.65 -2.38
N TYR A 142 -9.71 8.03 -1.92
CA TYR A 142 -8.34 8.47 -2.16
C TYR A 142 -7.51 7.31 -2.71
N SER A 143 -6.75 7.58 -3.77
CA SER A 143 -5.85 6.61 -4.39
C SER A 143 -4.42 7.15 -4.39
N LEU A 144 -3.51 6.40 -3.77
CA LEU A 144 -2.08 6.56 -3.91
C LEU A 144 -1.61 5.80 -5.16
N ILE A 145 -0.87 6.46 -6.03
CA ILE A 145 -0.48 5.90 -7.33
C ILE A 145 1.02 5.62 -7.33
N PHE A 146 1.41 4.39 -7.72
CA PHE A 146 2.81 4.01 -7.84
C PHE A 146 3.61 4.31 -6.57
N GLU A 147 4.65 5.12 -6.71
CA GLU A 147 5.61 5.42 -5.66
C GLU A 147 5.04 6.28 -4.53
N GLU A 148 3.84 6.84 -4.71
CA GLU A 148 3.13 7.56 -3.66
C GLU A 148 2.85 6.67 -2.44
N ILE A 149 2.71 5.35 -2.62
CA ILE A 149 2.58 4.42 -1.48
C ILE A 149 3.85 4.41 -0.64
N TYR A 150 5.03 4.40 -1.29
CA TYR A 150 6.33 4.40 -0.63
C TYR A 150 6.61 5.75 0.02
N ALA A 151 6.26 6.85 -0.65
CA ALA A 151 6.30 8.19 -0.09
C ALA A 151 5.44 8.29 1.16
N ALA A 152 4.18 7.85 1.12
CA ALA A 152 3.31 7.84 2.28
C ALA A 152 3.93 7.05 3.44
N GLY A 153 4.45 5.85 3.17
CA GLY A 153 5.13 5.02 4.17
C GLY A 153 6.33 5.72 4.82
N ALA A 154 7.17 6.39 4.03
CA ALA A 154 8.35 7.12 4.50
C ALA A 154 8.01 8.38 5.30
N TYR A 155 6.98 9.13 4.90
CA TYR A 155 6.50 10.30 5.64
C TYR A 155 5.85 9.91 6.96
N ILE A 156 5.16 8.76 7.00
CA ILE A 156 4.45 8.25 8.17
C ILE A 156 5.38 7.62 9.20
N SER A 157 6.40 6.88 8.75
CA SER A 157 7.41 6.27 9.64
C SER A 157 8.37 7.30 10.23
N ASP A 158 8.36 8.54 9.70
CA ASP A 158 9.31 9.62 9.97
C ASP A 158 10.79 9.22 9.80
N ASP A 159 11.05 8.12 9.08
CA ASP A 159 12.39 7.56 8.90
C ASP A 159 13.20 8.47 7.95
N PRO A 160 14.28 9.13 8.45
CA PRO A 160 15.09 10.01 7.63
C PRO A 160 15.78 9.28 6.46
N ILE A 161 16.05 7.98 6.60
CA ILE A 161 16.69 7.18 5.54
C ILE A 161 15.69 6.93 4.41
N GLN A 162 14.46 6.52 4.74
CA GLN A 162 13.42 6.30 3.72
C GLN A 162 13.08 7.60 2.98
N LYS A 163 12.95 8.72 3.71
CA LYS A 163 12.72 10.04 3.09
C LYS A 163 13.88 10.46 2.18
N ALA A 164 15.13 10.23 2.61
CA ALA A 164 16.30 10.52 1.80
C ALA A 164 16.38 9.67 0.52
N ASN A 165 16.00 8.39 0.59
CA ASN A 165 15.99 7.50 -0.56
C ASN A 165 15.00 7.98 -1.63
N ILE A 166 13.77 8.34 -1.22
CA ILE A 166 12.75 8.84 -2.16
C ILE A 166 13.22 10.15 -2.81
N TYR A 167 13.79 11.06 -2.01
CA TYR A 167 14.33 12.31 -2.55
C TYR A 167 15.47 12.07 -3.56
N ALA A 168 16.40 11.15 -3.25
CA ALA A 168 17.51 10.82 -4.15
C ALA A 168 17.02 10.15 -5.45
N GLU A 169 16.00 9.31 -5.35
CA GLU A 169 15.37 8.65 -6.49
C GLU A 169 14.71 9.67 -7.42
N ASP A 170 13.91 10.59 -6.88
CA ASP A 170 13.27 11.67 -7.65
C ASP A 170 14.30 12.59 -8.31
N LEU A 171 15.34 12.97 -7.57
CA LEU A 171 16.43 13.79 -8.10
C LEU A 171 17.12 13.12 -9.28
N MET A 172 17.37 11.81 -9.19
CA MET A 172 17.98 11.05 -10.27
C MET A 172 17.07 11.01 -11.51
N LYS A 173 15.75 10.82 -11.32
CA LYS A 173 14.78 10.86 -12.42
C LYS A 173 14.78 12.23 -13.11
N TYR A 174 14.76 13.33 -12.36
CA TYR A 174 14.83 14.68 -12.94
C TYR A 174 16.13 14.91 -13.72
N LEU A 175 17.26 14.45 -13.20
CA LEU A 175 18.54 14.54 -13.88
C LEU A 175 18.55 13.75 -15.20
N LEU A 176 18.01 12.52 -15.18
CA LEU A 176 17.90 11.68 -16.38
C LEU A 176 16.96 12.31 -17.41
N ILE A 177 15.80 12.81 -17.00
CA ILE A 177 14.85 13.52 -17.88
C ILE A 177 15.53 14.73 -18.53
N ALA A 178 16.24 15.55 -17.74
CA ALA A 178 16.97 16.71 -18.26
C ALA A 178 18.04 16.30 -19.27
N LEU A 179 18.81 15.25 -18.97
CA LEU A 179 19.85 14.74 -19.87
C LEU A 179 19.26 14.19 -21.18
N THR A 180 18.18 13.42 -21.10
CA THR A 180 17.46 12.92 -22.28
C THR A 180 16.89 14.06 -23.12
N PHE A 181 16.35 15.09 -22.49
CA PHE A 181 15.80 16.25 -23.18
C PHE A 181 16.89 17.06 -23.90
N VAL A 182 17.99 17.35 -23.22
CA VAL A 182 19.15 18.06 -23.81
C VAL A 182 19.77 17.24 -24.94
N GLY A 183 19.97 15.93 -24.74
CA GLY A 183 20.49 15.03 -25.77
C GLY A 183 19.59 15.00 -27.01
N SER A 184 18.27 14.97 -26.81
CA SER A 184 17.29 14.98 -27.90
C SER A 184 17.33 16.28 -28.72
N ILE A 185 17.49 17.45 -28.06
CA ILE A 185 17.65 18.74 -28.72
C ILE A 185 18.99 18.83 -29.47
N ALA A 186 20.07 18.37 -28.87
CA ALA A 186 21.40 18.39 -29.48
C ALA A 186 21.40 17.59 -30.80
N ILE A 187 20.83 16.38 -30.79
CA ILE A 187 20.67 15.56 -32.01
C ILE A 187 19.81 16.28 -33.05
N ALA A 188 18.67 16.86 -32.63
CA ALA A 188 17.79 17.60 -33.54
C ALA A 188 18.47 18.83 -34.17
N ALA A 189 19.43 19.46 -33.46
CA ALA A 189 20.23 20.57 -33.95
C ALA A 189 21.42 20.14 -34.84
N GLY A 190 21.58 18.84 -35.11
CA GLY A 190 22.67 18.30 -35.93
C GLY A 190 23.98 18.08 -35.18
N LEU A 191 23.98 18.19 -33.84
CA LEU A 191 25.09 17.80 -32.99
C LEU A 191 24.98 16.30 -32.70
N ASP A 192 25.55 15.49 -33.59
CA ASP A 192 25.63 14.04 -33.37
C ASP A 192 26.75 13.71 -32.38
N PHE A 193 26.38 13.53 -31.11
CA PHE A 193 27.31 13.09 -30.06
C PHE A 193 27.73 11.62 -30.20
N ALA A 194 27.02 10.79 -31.00
CA ALA A 194 27.38 9.39 -31.20
C ALA A 194 28.69 9.25 -32.02
N THR A 195 28.93 10.16 -32.96
CA THR A 195 30.20 10.24 -33.71
C THR A 195 31.37 10.72 -32.85
N TRP A 196 31.11 11.45 -31.76
CA TRP A 196 32.14 11.93 -30.82
C TRP A 196 32.51 10.92 -29.74
N LEU A 197 31.54 10.11 -29.26
CA LEU A 197 31.74 9.02 -28.29
C LEU A 197 32.31 7.73 -28.92
N SER A 198 32.29 7.62 -30.25
CA SER A 198 32.84 6.47 -31.00
C SER A 198 34.26 6.70 -31.54
N MET A 199 34.85 7.88 -31.29
CA MET A 199 36.28 8.16 -31.45
C MET A 199 37.04 7.88 -30.15
#